data_AF-A0A4Q2UZ21-F1
#
_entry.id   AF-A0A4Q2UZ21-F1
#
_cell.length_a   1.000
_cell.length_b   1.000
_cell.length_c   1.000
_cell.angle_alpha   90.00
_cell.angle_beta   90.00
_cell.angle_gamma   90.00
#
_symmetry.space_group_name_H-M   'P 1'
#
loop_
_entity.id
_entity.type
_entity.pdbx_description
1 polymer ?
#
loop_
_entity_poly.entity_id
_entity_poly.type
_entity_poly.pdbx_seq_one_letter_code
_entity_poly.pdbx_strand_id
1 'polypeptide(L)'
;MYLVPRDTAAADGAATFSLYHYDPSIAAAVIMVLLFLGATLFHFWQLIRERCWFMIPLAIGGILEVIGYAGRAKSGGESPNWTLGPYIIQAILLLVAPALFAATIYMELGRKARNHYIHSTFGPSRVD
;
A
#
# COMPACT_ATOMS: atom_id res chain seq x y z
N MET A 1 20.74 -25.25 49.83
CA MET A 1 19.99 -24.37 48.91
C MET A 1 20.89 -23.19 48.58
N TYR A 2 21.68 -23.33 47.51
CA TYR A 2 22.67 -22.32 47.09
C TYR A 2 22.08 -21.61 45.87
N LEU A 3 21.96 -20.28 45.93
CA LEU A 3 21.47 -19.47 44.83
C LEU A 3 22.58 -19.44 43.77
N VAL A 4 22.36 -20.10 42.63
CA VAL A 4 23.21 -19.93 41.45
C VAL A 4 23.11 -18.47 41.02
N PRO A 5 24.18 -17.67 41.11
CA PRO A 5 24.19 -16.34 40.56
C PRO A 5 24.02 -16.47 39.04
N ARG A 6 22.99 -15.86 38.48
CA ARG A 6 22.92 -15.67 37.03
C ARG A 6 24.08 -14.77 36.68
N ASP A 7 25.11 -15.34 36.07
CA ASP A 7 26.07 -14.60 35.28
C ASP A 7 25.29 -13.86 34.19
N THR A 8 24.97 -12.59 34.45
CA THR A 8 24.50 -11.64 33.44
C THR A 8 25.62 -11.29 32.43
N ALA A 9 26.59 -12.19 32.26
CA ALA A 9 27.67 -12.14 31.30
C ALA A 9 27.43 -13.06 30.10
N ALA A 10 26.23 -13.63 29.96
CA ALA A 10 25.74 -14.11 28.68
C ALA A 10 25.36 -12.90 27.82
N ALA A 11 26.40 -12.24 27.29
CA ALA A 11 26.36 -11.30 26.19
C ALA A 11 25.06 -10.50 26.10
N ASP A 12 25.02 -9.35 26.77
CA ASP A 12 24.43 -8.16 26.17
C ASP A 12 25.27 -7.82 24.92
N GLY A 13 25.30 -8.72 23.94
CA GLY A 13 25.50 -8.37 22.56
C GLY A 13 24.35 -7.44 22.31
N ALA A 14 24.59 -6.14 22.56
CA ALA A 14 23.70 -5.06 22.25
C ALA A 14 23.37 -5.26 20.78
N ALA A 15 22.28 -5.99 20.54
CA ALA A 15 21.72 -6.21 19.24
C ALA A 15 21.29 -4.82 18.85
N THR A 16 22.24 -4.10 18.24
CA THR A 16 22.05 -2.74 17.77
C THR A 16 20.92 -2.90 16.79
N PHE A 17 19.72 -2.49 17.22
CA PHE A 17 18.50 -2.82 16.52
C PHE A 17 18.55 -2.14 15.17
N SER A 18 19.00 -2.89 14.16
CA SER A 18 19.16 -2.38 12.81
C SER A 18 17.78 -2.40 12.19
N LEU A 19 17.11 -1.23 12.17
CA LEU A 19 15.78 -1.08 11.58
C LEU A 19 15.80 -1.47 10.09
N TYR A 20 16.96 -1.36 9.45
CA TYR A 20 17.22 -1.82 8.09
C TYR A 20 18.40 -2.79 8.06
N HIS A 21 18.23 -3.94 7.40
CA HIS A 21 19.31 -4.90 7.11
C HIS A 21 19.76 -4.82 5.64
N TYR A 22 19.43 -3.71 4.97
CA TYR A 22 19.65 -3.45 3.54
C TYR A 22 19.75 -1.93 3.33
N ASP A 23 20.61 -1.48 2.43
CA ASP A 23 20.73 -0.07 2.06
C ASP A 23 19.55 0.38 1.17
N PRO A 24 18.62 1.21 1.67
CA PRO A 24 17.48 1.65 0.90
C PRO A 24 17.90 2.44 -0.35
N SER A 25 17.70 1.84 -1.54
CA SER A 25 17.91 2.53 -2.82
C SER A 25 16.85 3.63 -3.01
N ILE A 26 17.30 4.88 -2.84
CA ILE A 26 16.50 6.09 -3.07
C ILE A 26 16.03 6.14 -4.54
N ALA A 27 16.87 5.69 -5.49
CA ALA A 27 16.52 5.65 -6.90
C ALA A 27 15.30 4.76 -7.19
N ALA A 28 15.23 3.58 -6.57
CA ALA A 28 14.09 2.67 -6.72
C ALA A 28 12.79 3.27 -6.16
N ALA A 29 12.87 4.00 -5.04
CA ALA A 29 11.73 4.70 -4.46
C ALA A 29 11.20 5.80 -5.40
N VAL A 30 12.08 6.61 -5.99
CA VAL A 30 11.69 7.69 -6.91
C VAL A 30 11.01 7.14 -8.17
N ILE A 31 11.54 6.05 -8.76
CA ILE A 31 10.93 5.43 -9.94
C ILE A 31 9.50 4.97 -9.65
N MET A 32 9.29 4.30 -8.51
CA MET A 32 7.95 3.85 -8.11
C MET A 32 6.99 5.03 -7.89
N VAL A 33 7.44 6.10 -7.22
CA VAL A 33 6.63 7.32 -7.07
C VAL A 33 6.18 7.87 -8.42
N LEU A 34 7.09 7.98 -9.39
CA LEU A 34 6.76 8.54 -10.70
C LEU A 34 5.74 7.66 -11.45
N LEU A 35 5.91 6.33 -11.38
CA LEU A 35 4.97 5.39 -12.00
C LEU A 35 3.59 5.48 -11.36
N PHE A 36 3.51 5.44 -10.03
CA PHE A 36 2.24 5.52 -9.31
C PHE A 36 1.58 6.89 -9.44
N LEU A 37 2.35 7.98 -9.46
CA LEU A 37 1.84 9.32 -9.73
C LEU A 37 1.24 9.41 -11.14
N GLY A 38 1.97 8.91 -12.15
CA GLY A 38 1.48 8.89 -13.53
C GLY A 38 0.19 8.08 -13.68
N ALA A 39 0.15 6.88 -13.09
CA ALA A 39 -1.05 6.05 -13.06
C ALA A 39 -2.20 6.77 -12.33
N THR A 40 -1.94 7.39 -11.18
CA THR A 40 -2.97 8.11 -10.40
C THR A 40 -3.53 9.27 -11.20
N LEU A 41 -2.70 10.07 -11.86
CA LEU A 41 -3.14 11.20 -12.70
C LEU A 41 -3.99 10.73 -13.88
N PHE A 42 -3.60 9.63 -14.54
CA PHE A 42 -4.37 9.07 -15.64
C PHE A 42 -5.77 8.61 -15.19
N HIS A 43 -5.85 7.89 -14.06
CA HIS A 43 -7.13 7.45 -13.50
C HIS A 43 -7.96 8.62 -12.96
N PHE A 44 -7.32 9.66 -12.41
CA PHE A 44 -8.00 10.88 -11.97
C PHE A 44 -8.59 11.65 -13.15
N TRP A 45 -7.87 11.72 -14.27
CA TRP A 45 -8.38 12.29 -15.52
C TRP A 45 -9.57 11.48 -16.06
N GLN A 46 -9.49 10.14 -16.06
CA GLN A 46 -10.65 9.29 -16.39
C GLN A 46 -11.84 9.52 -15.44
N LEU A 47 -11.58 9.68 -14.14
CA LEU A 47 -12.63 9.92 -13.13
C LEU A 47 -13.40 11.22 -13.40
N ILE A 48 -12.70 12.29 -13.78
CA ILE A 48 -13.33 13.58 -14.11
C ILE A 48 -14.08 13.50 -15.46
N ARG A 49 -13.48 12.85 -16.47
CA ARG A 49 -14.05 12.80 -17.82
C ARG A 49 -15.26 11.88 -17.92
N GLU A 50 -15.17 10.68 -17.35
CA GLU A 50 -16.18 9.61 -17.49
C GLU A 50 -17.14 9.54 -16.28
N ARG A 51 -16.92 10.39 -15.24
CA ARG A 51 -17.70 10.41 -13.98
C ARG A 51 -17.83 9.03 -13.33
N CYS A 52 -16.78 8.22 -13.42
CA CYS A 52 -16.71 6.91 -12.77
C CYS A 52 -16.38 7.07 -11.27
N TRP A 53 -17.38 7.49 -10.48
CA TRP A 53 -17.30 7.64 -9.02
C TRP A 53 -16.92 6.34 -8.28
N PHE A 54 -16.99 5.18 -8.94
CA PHE A 54 -16.53 3.90 -8.38
C PHE A 54 -15.01 3.79 -8.25
N MET A 55 -14.24 4.68 -8.89
CA MET A 55 -12.77 4.69 -8.86
C MET A 55 -12.15 5.56 -7.75
N ILE A 56 -12.96 6.06 -6.82
CA ILE A 56 -12.47 6.83 -5.66
C ILE A 56 -11.43 6.05 -4.82
N PRO A 57 -11.61 4.74 -4.50
CA PRO A 57 -10.61 4.00 -3.72
C PRO A 57 -9.26 3.89 -4.44
N LEU A 58 -9.28 3.81 -5.77
CA LEU A 58 -8.07 3.82 -6.61
C LEU A 58 -7.31 5.15 -6.51
N ALA A 59 -8.03 6.28 -6.57
CA ALA A 59 -7.42 7.60 -6.40
C ALA A 59 -6.81 7.79 -5.01
N ILE A 60 -7.52 7.35 -3.96
CA ILE A 60 -7.01 7.39 -2.58
C ILE A 60 -5.79 6.48 -2.44
N GLY A 61 -5.85 5.24 -2.93
CA GLY A 61 -4.73 4.30 -2.89
C GLY A 61 -3.47 4.86 -3.56
N GLY A 62 -3.61 5.55 -4.70
CA GLY A 62 -2.51 6.20 -5.40
C GLY A 62 -1.84 7.33 -4.60
N ILE A 63 -2.64 8.13 -3.89
CA ILE A 63 -2.12 9.17 -2.99
C ILE A 63 -1.36 8.55 -1.81
N LEU A 64 -1.89 7.49 -1.20
CA LEU A 64 -1.22 6.80 -0.09
C LEU A 64 0.12 6.18 -0.51
N GLU A 65 0.19 5.65 -1.73
CA GLU A 65 1.41 5.13 -2.38
C GLU A 65 2.49 6.22 -2.49
N VAL A 66 2.14 7.39 -3.02
CA VAL A 66 3.06 8.54 -3.14
C VAL A 66 3.56 8.99 -1.75
N ILE A 67 2.68 9.07 -0.76
CA ILE A 67 3.07 9.47 0.61
C ILE A 67 3.93 8.39 1.27
N GLY A 68 3.62 7.11 1.07
CA GLY A 68 4.39 5.98 1.59
C GLY A 68 5.82 5.94 1.07
N TYR A 69 6.00 6.15 -0.24
CA TYR A 69 7.34 6.25 -0.83
C TYR A 69 8.07 7.55 -0.47
N ALA A 70 7.36 8.67 -0.24
CA ALA A 70 7.98 9.87 0.32
C ALA A 70 8.51 9.63 1.75
N GLY A 71 7.76 8.89 2.56
CA GLY A 71 8.21 8.40 3.87
C GLY A 71 9.46 7.51 3.77
N ARG A 72 9.52 6.63 2.75
CA ARG A 72 10.69 5.79 2.45
C ARG A 72 11.92 6.60 2.04
N ALA A 73 11.74 7.61 1.19
CA ALA A 73 12.83 8.50 0.78
C ALA A 73 13.40 9.28 1.98
N LYS A 74 12.52 9.80 2.86
CA LYS A 74 12.93 10.48 4.10
C LYS A 74 13.63 9.51 5.07
N SER A 75 13.08 8.30 5.25
CA SER A 75 13.70 7.27 6.09
C SER A 75 15.08 6.85 5.61
N GLY A 76 15.33 6.85 4.29
CA GLY A 76 16.65 6.54 3.72
C GLY A 76 17.69 7.65 3.89
N GLY A 77 17.26 8.89 4.12
CA GLY A 77 18.14 10.05 4.31
C GLY A 77 18.61 10.27 5.76
N GLU A 78 18.00 9.61 6.75
CA GLU A 78 18.30 9.83 8.18
C GLU A 78 19.29 8.80 8.76
N SER A 79 20.17 8.24 7.95
CA SER A 79 21.26 7.39 8.45
C SER A 79 22.26 8.26 9.23
N PRO A 80 22.48 8.06 10.55
CA PRO A 80 22.25 6.84 11.33
C PRO A 80 21.13 6.91 12.41
N ASN A 81 20.44 8.04 12.58
CA ASN A 81 19.35 8.20 13.55
C ASN A 81 18.01 7.88 12.90
N TRP A 82 17.73 6.59 12.72
CA TRP A 82 16.46 6.12 12.18
C TRP A 82 15.30 6.56 13.07
N THR A 83 14.54 7.55 12.61
CA THR A 83 13.29 7.94 13.27
C THR A 83 12.21 6.88 13.00
N LEU A 84 11.60 6.35 14.06
CA LEU A 84 10.55 5.32 13.94
C LEU A 84 9.31 5.81 13.18
N GLY A 85 9.02 7.12 13.21
CA GLY A 85 7.85 7.72 12.57
C GLY A 85 7.78 7.48 11.06
N PRO A 86 8.78 7.93 10.26
CA PRO A 86 8.81 7.67 8.82
C PRO A 86 8.74 6.19 8.44
N TYR A 87 9.36 5.30 9.23
CA TYR A 87 9.35 3.86 8.99
C TYR A 87 7.95 3.23 9.14
N ILE A 88 7.20 3.63 10.17
CA ILE A 88 5.84 3.13 10.39
C ILE A 88 4.91 3.66 9.30
N ILE A 89 5.05 4.93 8.92
CA ILE A 89 4.24 5.57 7.88
C ILE A 89 4.43 4.87 6.53
N GLN A 90 5.68 4.65 6.09
CA GLN A 90 5.91 3.93 4.83
C GLN A 90 5.31 2.52 4.85
N ALA A 91 5.42 1.78 5.97
CA ALA A 91 5.04 0.38 6.04
C ALA A 91 3.52 0.22 5.99
N ILE A 92 2.79 1.05 6.74
CA ILE A 92 1.32 1.01 6.76
C ILE A 92 0.75 1.54 5.44
N LEU A 93 1.27 2.65 4.92
CA LEU A 93 0.71 3.25 3.71
C LEU A 93 0.94 2.39 2.46
N LEU A 94 2.13 1.80 2.32
CA LEU A 94 2.42 0.86 1.22
C LEU A 94 1.63 -0.45 1.36
N LEU A 95 1.20 -0.83 2.57
CA LEU A 95 0.33 -1.98 2.78
C LEU A 95 -1.14 -1.68 2.46
N VAL A 96 -1.63 -0.50 2.83
CA VAL A 96 -3.05 -0.11 2.63
C VAL A 96 -3.36 0.24 1.18
N ALA A 97 -2.42 0.88 0.46
CA ALA A 97 -2.60 1.24 -0.94
C ALA A 97 -3.05 0.07 -1.85
N PRO A 98 -2.39 -1.11 -1.87
CA PRO A 98 -2.82 -2.24 -2.70
C PRO A 98 -4.17 -2.83 -2.28
N ALA A 99 -4.56 -2.73 -1.01
CA ALA A 99 -5.88 -3.15 -0.55
C ALA A 99 -7.00 -2.28 -1.16
N LEU A 100 -6.77 -0.96 -1.29
CA LEU A 100 -7.71 -0.05 -1.94
C LEU A 100 -7.80 -0.27 -3.46
N PHE A 101 -6.70 -0.68 -4.09
CA PHE A 101 -6.72 -1.08 -5.50
C PHE A 101 -7.57 -2.33 -5.70
N ALA A 102 -7.42 -3.34 -4.85
CA ALA A 102 -8.26 -4.53 -4.86
C ALA A 102 -9.74 -4.18 -4.65
N ALA A 103 -10.06 -3.30 -3.69
CA ALA A 103 -11.43 -2.86 -3.45
C ALA A 103 -12.09 -2.26 -4.71
N THR A 104 -11.36 -1.46 -5.49
CA THR A 104 -11.86 -0.90 -6.75
C THR A 104 -12.23 -2.00 -7.76
N ILE A 105 -11.40 -3.03 -7.90
CA ILE A 105 -11.65 -4.17 -8.79
C ILE A 105 -12.93 -4.92 -8.36
N TYR A 106 -13.12 -5.14 -7.06
CA TYR A 106 -14.32 -5.83 -6.55
C TYR A 106 -15.60 -5.00 -6.72
N MET A 107 -15.53 -3.67 -6.60
CA MET A 107 -16.67 -2.80 -6.89
C MET A 107 -17.08 -2.86 -8.36
N GLU A 108 -16.10 -2.80 -9.28
CA GLU A 108 -16.35 -2.94 -10.71
C GLU A 108 -16.91 -4.31 -11.09
N LEU A 109 -16.45 -5.38 -10.43
CA LEU A 109 -16.99 -6.73 -10.62
C LEU A 109 -18.42 -6.82 -10.07
N GLY A 110 -18.69 -6.32 -8.86
CA GLY A 110 -20.02 -6.34 -8.25
C GLY A 110 -21.07 -5.60 -9.08
N ARG A 111 -20.69 -4.49 -9.71
CA ARG A 111 -21.55 -3.75 -10.65
C ARG A 111 -21.87 -4.56 -11.90
N LYS A 112 -20.86 -5.18 -12.52
CA LYS A 112 -21.05 -6.03 -13.71
C LYS A 112 -21.86 -7.28 -13.38
N ALA A 113 -21.60 -7.94 -12.25
CA ALA A 113 -22.32 -9.12 -11.79
C ALA A 113 -23.80 -8.79 -11.52
N ARG A 114 -24.09 -7.66 -10.84
CA ARG A 114 -25.47 -7.19 -10.64
C ARG A 114 -26.19 -6.93 -11.96
N ASN A 115 -25.53 -6.28 -12.91
CA ASN A 115 -26.12 -6.00 -14.23
C ASN A 115 -26.38 -7.29 -15.03
N HIS A 116 -25.44 -8.24 -14.99
CA HIS A 116 -25.60 -9.54 -15.64
C HIS A 116 -26.77 -10.34 -15.04
N TYR A 117 -26.88 -10.38 -13.71
CA TYR A 117 -27.97 -11.06 -13.00
C TYR A 117 -29.35 -10.56 -13.46
N ILE A 118 -29.54 -9.23 -13.53
CA ILE A 118 -30.80 -8.61 -13.99
C ILE A 118 -31.14 -9.08 -15.42
N HIS A 119 -30.14 -9.12 -16.31
CA HIS A 119 -30.38 -9.49 -17.70
C HIS A 119 -30.59 -11.00 -17.92
N SER A 120 -30.05 -11.86 -17.04
CA SER A 120 -30.27 -13.32 -17.07
C SER A 120 -31.59 -13.75 -16.44
N THR A 121 -32.10 -13.01 -15.45
CA THR A 121 -33.35 -13.37 -14.75
C THR A 121 -34.60 -12.84 -15.46
N PHE A 122 -34.49 -11.71 -16.18
CA PHE A 122 -35.60 -11.11 -16.94
C PHE A 122 -35.43 -11.22 -18.46
N GLY A 123 -34.51 -12.05 -18.93
CA GLY A 123 -34.36 -12.35 -20.36
C GLY A 123 -35.63 -13.02 -20.90
N PRO A 124 -36.06 -12.74 -22.14
CA PRO A 124 -37.25 -13.35 -22.71
C PRO A 124 -37.10 -14.87 -22.63
N SER A 125 -37.98 -15.51 -21.86
CA SER A 125 -38.13 -16.96 -21.86
C SER A 125 -38.40 -17.36 -23.29
N ARG A 126 -37.45 -18.06 -23.92
CA ARG A 126 -37.71 -18.69 -25.21
C ARG A 126 -38.76 -19.76 -24.93
N VAL A 127 -40.00 -19.40 -25.26
CA VAL A 127 -41.15 -20.30 -25.26
C VAL A 127 -41.21 -20.87 -26.67
N ASP A 128 -40.47 -21.95 -26.87
CA ASP A 128 -40.49 -22.81 -28.05
C ASP A 128 -40.68 -24.27 -27.63
#